data_AF-A0A0K8SHE6-F1
#
_entry.id   AF-A0A0K8SHE6-F1
#
_cell.length_a   1.000
_cell.length_b   1.000
_cell.length_c   1.000
_cell.angle_alpha   90.00
_cell.angle_beta   90.00
_cell.angle_gamma   90.00
#
_symmetry.space_group_name_H-M   'P 1'
#
loop_
_entity.id
_entity.type
_entity.pdbx_description
1 polymer ?
#
loop_
_entity_poly.entity_id
_entity_poly.type
_entity_poly.pdbx_seq_one_letter_code
_entity_poly.pdbx_strand_id
1 'polypeptide(L)'
;MKYPDKIRQEQVVMVEESEGGVDGGSWDPSTTKEEEFEKHAVYIVLDQTPPPAAPNKAEASLPRNLVLRPSQALSDVMGVWSTSYIPRGTRFGPLVGEVYAKNEVPTTANRKYFWRVQFKDKLGYKKKVYKENQLF
;
A
#
# COMPACT_ATOMS: atom_id res chain seq x y z
N MET A 1 -36.61 15.93 -45.28
CA MET A 1 -36.69 14.62 -44.60
C MET A 1 -35.82 14.70 -43.36
N LYS A 2 -36.44 14.74 -42.18
CA LYS A 2 -35.82 15.07 -40.88
C LYS A 2 -35.40 13.75 -40.23
N TYR A 3 -34.12 13.58 -39.91
CA TYR A 3 -33.64 12.42 -39.16
C TYR A 3 -34.06 12.55 -37.68
N PRO A 4 -34.56 11.50 -37.01
CA PRO A 4 -34.90 11.57 -35.59
C PRO A 4 -33.66 11.51 -34.70
N ASP A 5 -33.78 12.18 -33.55
CA ASP A 5 -32.77 12.37 -32.52
C ASP A 5 -32.16 11.05 -32.02
N LYS A 6 -30.83 11.01 -31.94
CA LYS A 6 -30.10 9.91 -31.31
C LYS A 6 -30.38 9.94 -29.80
N ILE A 7 -31.15 8.95 -29.36
CA ILE A 7 -31.32 8.57 -27.96
C ILE A 7 -29.92 8.37 -27.37
N ARG A 8 -29.55 9.22 -26.41
CA ARG A 8 -28.38 9.02 -25.54
C ARG A 8 -28.66 7.75 -24.74
N GLN A 9 -28.04 6.64 -25.12
CA GLN A 9 -27.93 5.49 -24.25
C GLN A 9 -27.01 5.89 -23.10
N GLU A 10 -27.61 6.16 -21.94
CA GLU A 10 -26.88 6.14 -20.68
C GLU A 10 -26.34 4.72 -20.51
N GLN A 11 -25.04 4.56 -20.71
CA GLN A 11 -24.34 3.34 -20.37
C GLN A 11 -24.20 3.32 -18.84
N VAL A 12 -25.26 2.87 -18.16
CA VAL A 12 -25.20 2.47 -16.76
C VAL A 12 -24.33 1.22 -16.72
N VAL A 13 -23.05 1.41 -16.39
CA VAL A 13 -22.11 0.30 -16.17
C VAL A 13 -22.56 -0.39 -14.89
N MET A 14 -23.31 -1.48 -15.05
CA MET A 14 -23.59 -2.43 -13.98
C MET A 14 -22.24 -3.04 -13.60
N VAL A 15 -21.71 -2.66 -12.44
CA VAL A 15 -20.56 -3.34 -11.85
C VAL A 15 -21.10 -4.65 -11.32
N GLU A 16 -20.91 -5.74 -12.06
CA GLU A 16 -21.18 -7.08 -11.55
C GLU A 16 -20.22 -7.36 -10.40
N GLU A 17 -20.77 -7.46 -9.18
CA GLU A 17 -20.07 -8.08 -8.05
C GLU A 17 -19.79 -9.54 -8.43
N SER A 18 -18.54 -9.83 -8.79
CA SER A 18 -18.11 -11.20 -8.99
C SER A 18 -17.99 -11.89 -7.63
N GLU A 19 -19.03 -12.64 -7.25
CA GLU A 19 -18.97 -13.62 -6.17
C GLU A 19 -18.06 -14.81 -6.56
N GLY A 20 -17.23 -15.26 -5.62
CA GLY A 20 -16.80 -16.67 -5.58
C GLY A 20 -15.39 -17.01 -6.10
N GLY A 21 -14.35 -16.54 -5.40
CA GLY A 21 -13.01 -17.14 -5.47
C GLY A 21 -12.67 -17.87 -4.16
N VAL A 22 -12.90 -19.19 -4.15
CA VAL A 22 -12.52 -20.24 -3.16
C VAL A 22 -11.91 -19.75 -1.84
N ASP A 23 -12.69 -19.92 -0.76
CA ASP A 23 -12.34 -19.73 0.66
C ASP A 23 -11.12 -20.56 1.09
N GLY A 24 -9.95 -19.95 0.99
CA GLY A 24 -8.75 -20.38 1.71
C GLY A 24 -8.85 -19.95 3.16
N GLY A 25 -9.50 -20.77 4.00
CA GLY A 25 -9.53 -20.70 5.46
C GLY A 25 -9.72 -19.28 6.01
N SER A 26 -10.98 -18.86 6.17
CA SER A 26 -11.41 -17.57 6.72
C SER A 26 -10.70 -17.13 8.02
N TRP A 27 -9.49 -16.57 7.89
CA TRP A 27 -8.82 -15.83 8.96
C TRP A 27 -9.28 -14.38 8.93
N ASP A 28 -9.88 -13.91 10.01
CA ASP A 28 -10.43 -12.55 10.06
C ASP A 28 -9.30 -11.51 10.21
N PRO A 29 -9.08 -10.62 9.20
CA PRO A 29 -8.02 -9.61 9.28
C PRO A 29 -8.19 -8.64 10.44
N SER A 30 -9.39 -8.46 10.97
CA SER A 30 -9.64 -7.50 12.05
C SER A 30 -9.16 -7.98 13.42
N THR A 31 -9.02 -9.30 13.61
CA THR A 31 -8.64 -9.91 14.89
C THR A 31 -7.28 -10.62 14.85
N THR A 32 -6.69 -10.75 13.66
CA THR A 32 -5.42 -11.45 13.44
C THR A 32 -4.23 -10.63 13.95
N LYS A 33 -3.30 -11.27 14.67
CA LYS A 33 -2.06 -10.63 15.14
C LYS A 33 -1.02 -10.57 14.02
N GLU A 34 -0.09 -9.61 14.07
CA GLU A 34 0.99 -9.44 13.08
C GLU A 34 1.78 -10.74 12.80
N GLU A 35 2.10 -11.50 13.86
CA GLU A 35 2.82 -12.79 13.78
C GLU A 35 2.04 -13.86 13.00
N GLU A 36 0.71 -13.78 13.03
CA GLU A 36 -0.15 -14.68 12.26
C GLU A 36 -0.35 -14.14 10.84
N PHE A 37 -0.46 -12.83 10.63
CA PHE A 37 -0.53 -12.21 9.31
C PHE A 37 0.63 -12.64 8.40
N GLU A 38 1.85 -12.73 8.95
CA GLU A 38 3.02 -13.17 8.19
C GLU A 38 2.87 -14.61 7.66
N LYS A 39 2.24 -15.51 8.43
CA LYS A 39 2.03 -16.92 8.03
C LYS A 39 0.97 -17.07 6.93
N HIS A 40 0.05 -16.11 6.82
CA HIS A 40 -1.01 -16.12 5.81
C HIS A 40 -0.60 -15.43 4.51
N ALA A 41 0.65 -14.93 4.40
CA ALA A 41 1.17 -14.38 3.16
C ALA A 41 1.42 -15.51 2.15
N VAL A 42 0.65 -15.52 1.07
CA VAL A 42 0.76 -16.51 -0.03
C VAL A 42 1.54 -15.93 -1.20
N TYR A 43 1.36 -14.63 -1.47
CA TYR A 43 2.02 -13.94 -2.57
C TYR A 43 2.84 -12.78 -2.03
N ILE A 44 4.07 -12.61 -2.53
CA ILE A 44 4.92 -11.46 -2.20
C ILE A 44 5.11 -10.66 -3.47
N VAL A 45 4.66 -9.42 -3.45
CA VAL A 45 4.87 -8.46 -4.54
C VAL A 45 6.03 -7.56 -4.16
N LEU A 46 7.10 -7.64 -4.94
CA LEU A 46 8.28 -6.81 -4.77
C LEU A 46 8.11 -5.48 -5.52
N ASP A 47 8.69 -4.43 -4.95
CA ASP A 47 8.81 -3.13 -5.59
C ASP A 47 9.62 -3.20 -6.87
N GLN A 48 9.30 -2.31 -7.82
CA GLN A 48 10.14 -2.12 -8.99
C GLN A 48 11.44 -1.44 -8.57
N THR A 49 12.56 -1.85 -9.16
CA THR A 49 13.84 -1.17 -8.93
C THR A 49 13.82 0.17 -9.66
N PRO A 50 13.82 1.32 -8.96
CA PRO A 50 13.83 2.60 -9.63
C PRO A 50 15.17 2.83 -10.33
N PRO A 51 15.20 3.48 -11.50
CA PRO A 51 16.44 3.91 -12.13
C PRO A 51 17.30 4.77 -11.17
N PRO A 52 18.64 4.70 -11.24
CA PRO A 52 19.52 5.46 -10.33
C PRO A 52 19.24 6.97 -10.31
N ALA A 53 18.82 7.53 -11.44
CA ALA A 53 18.51 8.94 -11.62
C ALA A 53 17.00 9.25 -11.59
N ALA A 54 16.17 8.35 -11.05
CA ALA A 54 14.73 8.57 -10.99
C ALA A 54 14.41 9.79 -10.10
N PRO A 55 13.71 10.81 -10.63
CA PRO A 55 13.40 12.03 -9.87
C PRO A 55 12.44 11.75 -8.71
N ASN A 56 11.55 10.77 -8.87
CA ASN A 56 10.63 10.33 -7.85
C ASN A 56 10.74 8.82 -7.64
N LYS A 57 11.50 8.41 -6.62
CA LYS A 57 11.68 7.00 -6.27
C LYS A 57 10.39 6.31 -5.85
N ALA A 58 9.47 7.02 -5.19
CA ALA A 58 8.22 6.45 -4.70
C ALA A 58 7.26 6.10 -5.85
N GLU A 59 7.22 6.91 -6.89
CA GLU A 59 6.46 6.58 -8.11
C GLU A 59 7.13 5.46 -8.91
N ALA A 60 8.45 5.54 -9.06
CA ALA A 60 9.21 4.58 -9.85
C ALA A 60 9.30 3.18 -9.22
N SER A 61 9.06 3.03 -7.91
CA SER A 61 9.07 1.74 -7.22
C SER A 61 7.72 1.01 -7.26
N LEU A 62 6.66 1.65 -7.76
CA LEU A 62 5.30 1.10 -7.71
C LEU A 62 5.19 -0.23 -8.50
N PRO A 63 4.75 -1.34 -7.91
CA PRO A 63 4.55 -2.61 -8.61
C PRO A 63 3.64 -2.52 -9.84
N ARG A 64 3.90 -3.37 -10.85
CA ARG A 64 3.19 -3.34 -12.15
C ARG A 64 1.68 -3.62 -12.08
N ASN A 65 1.21 -4.25 -11.01
CA ASN A 65 -0.20 -4.50 -10.75
C ASN A 65 -0.92 -3.30 -10.08
N LEU A 66 -0.23 -2.16 -9.94
CA LEU A 66 -0.73 -0.95 -9.31
C LEU A 66 -0.48 0.28 -10.21
N VAL A 67 -1.32 1.31 -10.04
CA VAL A 67 -1.21 2.60 -10.74
C VAL A 67 -1.61 3.75 -9.82
N LEU A 68 -1.01 4.93 -10.01
CA LEU A 68 -1.42 6.15 -9.32
C LEU A 68 -2.52 6.86 -10.12
N ARG A 69 -3.63 7.20 -9.46
CA ARG A 69 -4.72 8.02 -10.01
C ARG A 69 -5.29 8.91 -8.91
N PRO A 70 -6.08 9.96 -9.22
CA PRO A 70 -6.76 10.75 -8.21
C PRO A 70 -7.48 9.87 -7.19
N SER A 71 -7.36 10.21 -5.91
CA SER A 71 -7.99 9.48 -4.82
C SER A 71 -9.51 9.66 -4.85
N GLN A 72 -10.25 8.57 -4.58
CA GLN A 72 -11.69 8.65 -4.34
C GLN A 72 -12.03 9.06 -2.90
N ALA A 73 -11.12 8.86 -1.95
CA ALA A 73 -11.37 9.09 -0.54
C ALA A 73 -11.02 10.51 -0.09
N LEU A 74 -10.09 11.17 -0.78
CA LEU A 74 -9.55 12.48 -0.42
C LEU A 74 -9.45 13.33 -1.69
N SER A 75 -9.99 14.55 -1.65
CA SER A 75 -9.84 15.50 -2.77
C SER A 75 -8.39 15.92 -2.93
N ASP A 76 -7.99 16.23 -4.18
CA ASP A 76 -6.70 16.85 -4.52
C ASP A 76 -5.44 16.07 -4.11
N VAL A 77 -5.55 14.75 -3.93
CA VAL A 77 -4.41 13.86 -3.71
C VAL A 77 -4.47 12.64 -4.61
N MET A 78 -3.30 12.08 -4.93
CA MET A 78 -3.20 10.81 -5.64
C MET A 78 -3.41 9.64 -4.65
N GLY A 79 -4.07 8.60 -5.12
CA GLY A 79 -4.22 7.31 -4.46
C GLY A 79 -3.62 6.17 -5.30
N VAL A 80 -3.50 5.00 -4.69
CA VAL A 80 -3.01 3.78 -5.35
C VAL A 80 -4.21 2.93 -5.76
N TRP A 81 -4.20 2.46 -7.00
CA TRP A 81 -5.26 1.67 -7.62
C TRP A 81 -4.72 0.36 -8.16
N SER A 82 -5.50 -0.71 -8.07
CA SER A 82 -5.16 -1.97 -8.72
C SER A 82 -5.44 -1.89 -10.23
N THR A 83 -4.56 -2.49 -11.03
CA THR A 83 -4.77 -2.66 -12.48
C THR A 83 -5.31 -4.04 -12.83
N SER A 84 -5.28 -4.96 -11.87
CA SER A 84 -5.77 -6.34 -11.99
C SER A 84 -6.28 -6.83 -10.63
N TYR A 85 -6.92 -8.00 -10.62
CA TYR A 85 -7.26 -8.69 -9.38
C TYR A 85 -6.00 -8.91 -8.51
N ILE A 86 -6.13 -8.66 -7.20
CA ILE A 86 -5.09 -8.91 -6.20
C ILE A 86 -5.60 -10.04 -5.29
N PRO A 87 -5.00 -11.25 -5.36
CA PRO A 87 -5.42 -12.36 -4.52
C PRO A 87 -5.30 -12.05 -3.03
N ARG A 88 -6.18 -12.64 -2.22
CA ARG A 88 -6.06 -12.62 -0.75
C ARG A 88 -4.71 -13.24 -0.33
N GLY A 89 -4.12 -12.67 0.73
CA GLY A 89 -2.79 -13.09 1.20
C GLY A 89 -1.63 -12.49 0.39
N THR A 90 -1.89 -11.48 -0.46
CA THR A 90 -0.82 -10.72 -1.12
C THR A 90 -0.18 -9.73 -0.16
N ARG A 91 1.15 -9.80 -0.03
CA ARG A 91 1.97 -8.89 0.77
C ARG A 91 2.73 -7.92 -0.14
N PHE A 92 2.64 -6.63 0.19
CA PHE A 92 3.42 -5.54 -0.42
C PHE A 92 4.41 -4.97 0.60
N GLY A 93 5.44 -4.28 0.11
CA GLY A 93 6.46 -3.64 0.94
C GLY A 93 7.73 -4.49 1.12
N PRO A 94 8.58 -4.15 2.10
CA PRO A 94 8.32 -3.30 3.27
C PRO A 94 8.14 -1.81 2.96
N LEU A 95 7.58 -1.06 3.91
CA LEU A 95 7.55 0.40 3.82
C LEU A 95 8.98 0.96 3.86
N VAL A 96 9.31 1.81 2.88
CA VAL A 96 10.61 2.50 2.79
C VAL A 96 10.41 4.00 2.98
N GLY A 97 11.29 4.61 3.77
CA GLY A 97 11.29 6.04 4.03
C GLY A 97 12.47 6.45 4.91
N GLU A 98 12.54 7.73 5.27
CA GLU A 98 13.50 8.21 6.23
C GLU A 98 13.14 7.74 7.65
N VAL A 99 14.14 7.24 8.38
CA VAL A 99 13.97 6.71 9.73
C VAL A 99 14.48 7.75 10.72
N TYR A 100 13.62 8.13 11.67
CA TYR A 100 13.94 9.09 12.72
C TYR A 100 13.84 8.47 14.10
N ALA A 101 14.86 8.68 14.94
CA ALA A 101 14.74 8.39 16.36
C ALA A 101 13.76 9.38 17.02
N LYS A 102 13.17 9.00 18.16
CA LYS A 102 12.14 9.79 18.85
C LYS A 102 12.54 11.25 19.10
N ASN A 103 13.81 11.49 19.41
CA ASN A 103 14.41 12.79 19.71
C ASN A 103 15.09 13.46 18.50
N GLU A 104 15.12 12.81 17.34
CA GLU A 104 15.82 13.28 16.14
C GLU A 104 14.85 13.65 15.01
N VAL A 105 13.54 13.67 15.28
CA VAL A 105 12.53 14.14 14.33
C VAL A 105 12.70 15.65 14.12
N PRO A 106 12.95 16.13 12.89
CA PRO A 106 13.03 17.57 12.62
C PRO A 106 11.73 18.28 12.98
N THR A 107 11.83 19.50 13.52
CA THR A 107 10.64 20.30 13.89
C THR A 107 9.80 20.71 12.68
N THR A 108 10.43 20.78 11.50
CA THR A 108 9.80 21.08 10.21
C THR A 108 9.24 19.84 9.51
N ALA A 109 9.45 18.63 10.06
CA ALA A 109 9.04 17.41 9.40
C ALA A 109 7.52 17.31 9.30
N ASN A 110 7.02 17.02 8.08
CA ASN A 110 5.61 16.76 7.87
C ASN A 110 5.25 15.37 8.45
N ARG A 111 4.54 15.38 9.58
CA ARG A 111 4.18 14.16 10.31
C ARG A 111 3.05 13.36 9.67
N LYS A 112 2.44 13.84 8.57
CA LYS A 112 1.34 13.19 7.84
C LYS A 112 1.71 11.79 7.33
N TYR A 113 2.98 11.56 7.03
CA TYR A 113 3.47 10.30 6.43
C TYR A 113 4.29 9.45 7.39
N PHE A 114 4.25 9.72 8.70
CA PHE A 114 5.01 8.95 9.67
C PHE A 114 4.33 7.62 10.04
N TRP A 115 5.15 6.57 10.06
CA TRP A 115 4.82 5.27 10.62
C TRP A 115 5.67 5.04 11.87
N ARG A 116 5.04 4.59 12.96
CA ARG A 116 5.74 4.28 14.21
C ARG A 116 6.12 2.81 14.23
N VAL A 117 7.40 2.52 14.42
CA VAL A 117 7.90 1.14 14.61
C VAL A 117 7.99 0.85 16.10
N GLN A 118 7.43 -0.27 16.54
CA GLN A 118 7.51 -0.74 17.91
C GLN A 118 8.44 -1.95 18.00
N PHE A 119 9.22 -2.01 19.07
CA PHE A 119 10.07 -3.16 19.36
C PHE A 119 9.54 -3.84 20.61
N LYS A 120 9.33 -5.16 20.53
CA LYS A 120 9.09 -5.96 21.73
C LYS A 120 10.42 -6.08 22.47
N ASP A 121 10.54 -5.39 23.59
CA ASP A 121 11.72 -5.43 24.45
C ASP A 121 11.81 -6.84 25.07
N LYS A 122 12.53 -7.76 24.40
CA LYS A 122 12.53 -9.17 24.85
C LYS A 122 13.45 -9.44 26.03
N LEU A 123 14.42 -8.57 26.33
CA LEU A 123 15.35 -8.71 27.46
C LEU A 123 16.15 -7.41 27.56
N GLY A 124 15.80 -6.48 28.47
CA GLY A 124 16.56 -5.34 29.05
C GLY A 124 17.78 -4.69 28.35
N TYR A 125 18.04 -4.96 27.09
CA TYR A 125 19.21 -4.58 26.32
C TYR A 125 18.72 -3.61 25.27
N LYS A 126 18.88 -2.32 25.59
CA LYS A 126 18.80 -1.23 24.62
C LYS A 126 19.96 -1.34 23.66
N LYS A 127 19.92 -2.32 22.74
CA LYS A 127 20.78 -2.28 21.57
C LYS A 127 20.34 -1.06 20.77
N LYS A 128 21.28 -0.25 20.27
CA LYS A 128 20.94 0.84 19.35
C LYS A 128 20.29 0.21 18.12
N VAL A 129 18.96 0.27 18.04
CA VAL A 129 18.12 -0.32 16.98
C VAL A 129 18.20 0.49 15.67
N TYR A 130 19.09 1.48 15.65
CA TYR A 130 19.22 2.50 14.63
C TYR A 130 20.70 2.80 14.42
N LYS A 131 21.15 2.76 13.16
CA LYS A 131 22.43 3.32 12.70
C LYS A 131 22.22 3.84 11.29
N GLU A 132 22.67 5.07 11.00
CA GLU A 132 22.71 5.59 9.62
C GLU A 132 21.36 5.50 8.85
N ASN A 133 20.25 5.90 9.50
CA ASN A 133 18.88 5.83 8.95
C ASN A 133 18.36 4.43 8.60
N GLN A 134 18.95 3.37 9.17
CA GLN A 134 18.49 2.00 9.00
C GLN A 134 18.04 1.40 10.35
N LEU A 135 16.99 0.58 10.30
CA LEU A 135 16.47 -0.22 11.40
C LEU A 135 17.25 -1.54 11.45
N PHE A 136 17.78 -1.91 12.63
CA PHE A 136 18.55 -3.14 12.86
C PHE A 136 17.88 -4.10 13.85
#